data_AF-A0ABD5C9V5-F1
#
_entry.id   AF-A0ABD5C9V5-F1
#
_cell.length_a   1.000
_cell.length_b   1.000
_cell.length_c   1.000
_cell.angle_alpha   90.00
_cell.angle_beta   90.00
_cell.angle_gamma   90.00
#
_symmetry.space_group_name_H-M   'P 1'
#
loop_
_entity.id
_entity.type
_entity.pdbx_description
1 polymer ?
#
loop_
_entity_poly.entity_id
_entity_poly.type
_entity_poly.pdbx_seq_one_letter_code
_entity_poly.pdbx_strand_id
1 'polypeptide(L)' 'MKQGDAKGAIVNISNEERADRLFTVKNAIATQQLEGLTVDPETVTDLEAWANGEMALDDAKARCLARINQRANGRKATD' A
#
# COMPACT_ATOMS: atom_id res chain seq x y z
N MET A 1 13.08 20.91 -23.72
CA MET A 1 12.72 19.48 -23.81
C MET A 1 11.79 19.16 -22.66
N LYS A 2 10.55 18.74 -22.93
CA LYS A 2 9.61 18.24 -21.92
C LYS A 2 9.73 16.72 -21.89
N GLN A 3 9.97 16.16 -20.71
CA GLN A 3 9.80 14.75 -20.35
C GLN A 3 9.66 14.79 -18.81
N GLY A 4 8.52 14.55 -18.17
CA GLY A 4 7.52 13.54 -18.46
C GLY A 4 8.00 12.23 -17.83
N ASP A 5 7.27 11.75 -16.81
CA ASP A 5 7.32 10.40 -16.23
C ASP A 5 8.27 10.12 -15.05
N ALA A 6 7.93 10.67 -13.86
CA ALA A 6 8.25 10.01 -12.59
C ALA A 6 7.22 8.87 -12.34
N LYS A 7 7.24 7.84 -13.18
CA LYS A 7 6.52 6.58 -12.93
C LYS A 7 7.49 5.61 -12.26
N GLY A 8 7.35 5.44 -10.95
CA GLY A 8 7.85 4.30 -10.17
C GLY A 8 9.29 3.88 -10.45
N ALA A 9 10.26 4.62 -9.93
CA ALA A 9 11.62 4.08 -9.83
C ALA A 9 11.56 2.87 -8.89
N ILE A 10 11.80 1.67 -9.42
CA ILE A 10 12.01 0.46 -8.63
C ILE A 10 13.06 0.80 -7.57
N VAL A 11 12.66 0.72 -6.30
CA VAL A 11 13.56 0.99 -5.19
C VAL A 11 14.44 -0.25 -5.07
N ASN A 12 15.69 -0.14 -5.52
CA ASN A 12 16.64 -1.22 -5.39
C ASN A 12 16.92 -1.48 -3.90
N ILE A 13 16.36 -2.57 -3.36
CA ILE A 13 16.50 -2.99 -1.95
C ILE A 13 17.30 -4.28 -1.84
N SER A 14 17.91 -4.51 -0.68
CA SER A 14 18.60 -5.77 -0.40
C SER A 14 17.60 -6.92 -0.17
N ASN A 15 18.06 -8.16 -0.29
CA ASN A 15 17.26 -9.33 0.02
C ASN A 15 16.86 -9.40 1.50
N GLU A 16 17.73 -8.91 2.39
CA GLU A 16 17.47 -8.81 3.83
C GLU A 16 16.34 -7.81 4.12
N GLU A 17 16.45 -6.59 3.57
CA GLU A 17 15.40 -5.56 3.68
C GLU A 17 14.06 -6.08 3.12
N ARG A 18 14.09 -6.76 1.97
CA ARG A 18 12.88 -7.37 1.39
C ARG A 18 12.26 -8.40 2.34
N ALA A 19 13.07 -9.25 2.97
CA ALA A 19 12.58 -10.27 3.91
C ALA A 19 11.95 -9.62 5.16
N ASP A 20 12.60 -8.60 5.72
CA ASP A 20 12.12 -7.85 6.89
C ASP A 20 10.81 -7.11 6.60
N ARG A 21 10.68 -6.50 5.43
CA ARG A 21 9.42 -5.87 5.01
C ARG A 21 8.31 -6.88 4.81
N LEU A 22 8.57 -8.00 4.15
CA LEU A 22 7.58 -9.07 3.96
C LEU A 22 7.10 -9.63 5.30
N PHE A 23 8.00 -9.83 6.26
CA PHE A 23 7.64 -10.23 7.62
C PHE A 23 6.76 -9.18 8.30
N THR A 24 7.12 -7.90 8.18
CA THR A 24 6.36 -6.77 8.72
C THR A 24 4.94 -6.73 8.15
N VAL A 25 4.77 -6.84 6.82
CA VAL A 25 3.45 -6.84 6.17
C VAL A 25 2.60 -8.02 6.63
N LYS A 26 3.17 -9.23 6.66
CA LYS A 26 2.46 -10.44 7.12
C LYS A 26 1.98 -10.30 8.56
N ASN A 27 2.83 -9.81 9.47
CA ASN A 27 2.45 -9.61 10.85
C ASN A 27 1.36 -8.54 11.00
N ALA A 28 1.49 -7.41 10.30
CA ALA A 28 0.48 -6.36 10.34
C ALA A 28 -0.89 -6.91 9.88
N ILE A 29 -0.95 -7.66 8.78
CA ILE A 29 -2.20 -8.28 8.30
C ILE A 29 -2.74 -9.30 9.32
N ALA A 30 -1.87 -10.18 9.85
CA ALA A 30 -2.27 -11.18 10.84
C ALA A 30 -2.87 -10.53 12.10
N THR A 31 -2.31 -9.42 12.59
CA THR A 31 -2.88 -8.72 13.76
C THR A 31 -4.28 -8.18 13.50
N GLN A 32 -4.59 -7.72 12.28
CA GLN A 32 -5.97 -7.31 11.95
C GLN A 32 -6.91 -8.51 11.90
N GLN A 33 -6.45 -9.63 11.35
CA GLN A 33 -7.24 -10.87 11.26
C GLN A 33 -7.54 -11.47 12.65
N LEU A 34 -6.62 -11.36 13.60
CA LEU A 34 -6.84 -11.75 15.00
C LEU A 34 -7.98 -10.96 15.65
N GLU A 35 -8.18 -9.70 15.24
CA GLU A 35 -9.30 -8.85 15.66
C GLU A 35 -10.58 -9.07 14.83
N GLY A 36 -10.60 -10.09 13.95
CA GLY A 36 -11.72 -10.37 13.06
C GLY A 36 -11.90 -9.36 11.93
N LEU A 37 -10.88 -8.54 11.65
CA LEU A 37 -10.90 -7.53 10.59
C LEU A 37 -10.27 -8.06 9.31
N THR A 38 -10.88 -7.70 8.18
CA THR A 38 -10.31 -7.95 6.84
C THR A 38 -9.70 -6.66 6.31
N VAL A 39 -8.42 -6.73 5.91
CA VAL A 39 -7.73 -5.62 5.25
C VAL A 39 -8.20 -5.52 3.79
N ASP A 40 -8.39 -4.28 3.32
CA ASP A 40 -8.71 -3.96 1.94
C ASP A 40 -7.70 -4.62 0.97
N PRO A 41 -8.14 -5.42 -0.02
CA PRO A 41 -7.24 -6.18 -0.89
C PRO A 41 -6.25 -5.30 -1.67
N GLU A 42 -6.67 -4.12 -2.13
CA GLU A 42 -5.77 -3.19 -2.80
C GLU A 42 -4.67 -2.65 -1.87
N THR A 43 -5.00 -2.47 -0.60
CA THR A 43 -4.03 -2.08 0.43
C THR A 43 -3.02 -3.20 0.71
N VAL A 44 -3.45 -4.46 0.69
CA VAL A 44 -2.53 -5.62 0.78
C VAL A 44 -1.56 -5.61 -0.41
N THR A 45 -2.08 -5.46 -1.65
CA THR A 45 -1.25 -5.40 -2.86
C THR A 45 -0.24 -4.24 -2.82
N ASP A 46 -0.66 -3.04 -2.42
CA ASP A 46 0.25 -1.88 -2.32
C ASP A 46 1.36 -2.12 -1.26
N LEU A 47 1.03 -2.77 -0.14
CA LEU A 47 2.01 -3.13 0.91
C LEU A 47 2.98 -4.23 0.45
N GLU A 48 2.51 -5.23 -0.30
CA GLU A 48 3.37 -6.26 -0.89
C GLU A 48 4.32 -5.66 -1.95
N ALA A 49 3.84 -4.73 -2.77
CA ALA A 49 4.68 -3.99 -3.72
C ALA A 49 5.78 -3.19 -2.99
N TRP A 50 5.45 -2.52 -1.88
CA TRP A 50 6.45 -1.87 -1.03
C TRP A 50 7.46 -2.85 -0.45
N ALA A 51 7.00 -4.01 0.03
CA ALA A 51 7.86 -5.03 0.59
C ALA A 51 8.82 -5.62 -0.45
N ASN A 52 8.39 -5.72 -1.71
CA ASN A 52 9.22 -6.17 -2.83
C ASN A 52 10.14 -5.06 -3.42
N GLY A 53 10.03 -3.81 -2.95
CA GLY A 53 10.81 -2.69 -3.50
C GLY A 53 10.24 -2.11 -4.80
N GLU A 54 9.03 -2.49 -5.17
CA GLU A 54 8.34 -2.05 -6.40
C GLU A 54 7.65 -0.68 -6.21
N MET A 55 7.46 -0.24 -4.97
CA MET A 55 6.76 0.98 -4.58
C MET A 55 7.34 1.62 -3.31
N ALA A 56 7.28 2.94 -3.19
CA ALA A 56 7.58 3.63 -1.94
C ALA A 56 6.41 3.51 -0.94
N LEU A 57 6.70 3.42 0.36
CA LEU A 57 5.64 3.30 1.38
C LEU A 57 4.69 4.51 1.39
N ASP A 58 5.20 5.70 1.10
CA ASP A 58 4.40 6.92 1.01
C ASP A 58 3.38 6.87 -0.14
N ASP A 59 3.72 6.21 -1.25
CA ASP A 59 2.80 6.01 -2.37
C ASP A 59 1.67 5.03 -1.99
N ALA A 60 2.00 3.93 -1.31
CA ALA A 60 1.00 2.98 -0.80
C ALA A 60 0.03 3.67 0.17
N LYS A 61 0.55 4.51 1.07
CA LYS A 61 -0.25 5.32 2.00
C LYS A 61 -1.14 6.32 1.26
N ALA A 62 -0.60 7.05 0.28
CA ALA A 62 -1.36 8.03 -0.50
C ALA A 62 -2.52 7.37 -1.25
N ARG A 63 -2.29 6.20 -1.87
CA ARG A 63 -3.34 5.41 -2.55
C ARG A 63 -4.43 4.96 -1.59
N CYS A 64 -4.06 4.42 -0.43
CA CYS A 64 -5.01 4.01 0.61
C CYS A 64 -5.90 5.18 1.06
N LEU A 65 -5.29 6.33 1.38
CA LEU A 65 -6.04 7.54 1.79
C LEU A 65 -6.96 8.05 0.68
N ALA A 66 -6.52 8.02 -0.58
CA ALA A 66 -7.35 8.39 -1.71
C ALA A 66 -8.61 7.51 -1.80
N ARG A 67 -8.48 6.18 -1.65
CA ARG A 67 -9.62 5.24 -1.63
C ARG A 67 -10.58 5.53 -0.48
N ILE A 68 -10.05 5.79 0.73
CA ILE A 68 -10.87 6.15 1.90
C ILE A 68 -11.68 7.42 1.62
N ASN A 69 -11.03 8.46 1.09
CA ASN A 69 -11.68 9.74 0.76
C ASN A 69 -12.75 9.58 -0.33
N GLN A 70 -12.47 8.80 -1.37
CA GLN A 70 -13.46 8.50 -2.42
C GLN A 70 -14.69 7.79 -1.86
N ARG A 71 -14.51 6.77 -1.01
CA ARG A 71 -15.61 6.06 -0.33
C ARG A 71 -16.39 6.96 0.62
N ALA A 72 -15.72 7.90 1.30
CA ALA A 72 -16.38 8.87 2.17
C ALA A 72 -17.23 9.87 1.37
N ASN A 73 -16.73 10.37 0.24
CA ASN A 73 -17.45 11.31 -0.61
C ASN A 73 -18.61 10.66 -1.36
N GLY A 74 -18.45 9.40 -1.81
CA GLY A 74 -19.53 8.66 -2.46
C GLY A 74 -20.74 8.45 -1.56
N ARG A 75 -20.53 8.20 -0.26
CA ARG A 75 -21.62 8.08 0.73
C ARG A 75 -22.41 9.39 0.90
N LYS A 76 -21.74 10.54 0.89
CA LYS A 76 -22.39 11.86 1.03
C LYS A 76 -23.23 12.27 -0.18
N ALA A 77 -23.07 11.63 -1.34
CA ALA A 77 -23.81 11.98 -2.55
C ALA A 77 -25.15 11.24 -2.67
N THR A 78 -25.39 10.22 -1.84
CA THR A 78 -26.59 9.39 -1.84
C THR A 78 -27.55 9.66 -0.67
N ASP A 79 -27.17 10.58 0.23
CA ASP A 79 -27.97 11.07 1.36
C ASP A 79 -28.57 12.45 1.04
#